data_AF-A0A0M9EKZ7-F1
#
_entry.id   AF-A0A0M9EKZ7-F1
#
_cell.length_a   1.000
_cell.length_b   1.000
_cell.length_c   1.000
_cell.angle_alpha   90.00
_cell.angle_beta   90.00
_cell.angle_gamma   90.00
#
_symmetry.space_group_name_H-M   'P 1'
#
loop_
_entity.id
_entity.type
_entity.pdbx_description
1 polymer ?
#
loop_
_entity_poly.entity_id
_entity_poly.type
_entity_poly.pdbx_seq_one_letter_code
_entity_poly.pdbx_strand_id
1 'polypeptide(L)'
;MANFLYQNDLPDGLDLGPFVAIDCETMGLNPHRDRLCVIQMSGGDGNAHLVQVSKGQTDAPNLVRMLQNPDVLKLFHFGRFDIAALLHTFGAVTAPVYCTKIASKLIRTYTDRHGLKNLLQELLGVDISKHQQMSDWGAPKLSNAQLDYAASDVLYLHRLREELNTRLEREGRMNMAQACFDFLPMRAQLDIEGWPEQDIFAH
;
A
#
# COMPACT_ATOMS: atom_id res chain seq x y z
N MET A 1 5.45 18.63 -6.62
CA MET A 1 5.68 17.39 -5.85
C MET A 1 6.49 17.76 -4.64
N ALA A 2 5.86 17.73 -3.47
CA ALA A 2 6.55 17.90 -2.20
C ALA A 2 6.49 16.57 -1.43
N ASN A 3 7.62 16.19 -0.84
CA ASN A 3 7.75 15.02 0.03
C ASN A 3 7.82 15.53 1.47
N PHE A 4 6.80 15.24 2.27
CA PHE A 4 6.73 15.61 3.68
C PHE A 4 7.13 14.40 4.52
N LEU A 5 8.20 14.52 5.31
CA LEU A 5 8.66 13.47 6.22
C LEU A 5 8.26 13.81 7.66
N TYR A 6 7.59 12.87 8.31
CA TYR A 6 7.19 12.91 9.71
C TYR A 6 7.87 11.79 10.49
N GLN A 7 8.01 12.00 11.80
CA GLN A 7 8.54 11.00 12.71
C GLN A 7 7.40 10.42 13.54
N ASN A 8 7.34 9.09 13.58
CA ASN A 8 6.40 8.28 14.35
C ASN A 8 4.93 8.34 13.89
N ASP A 9 4.35 9.51 13.64
CA ASP A 9 2.92 9.62 13.28
C ASP A 9 2.66 10.77 12.28
N LEU A 10 1.46 10.78 11.71
CA LEU A 10 0.93 11.92 10.96
C LEU A 10 0.68 13.12 11.88
N PRO A 11 0.82 14.36 11.37
CA PRO A 11 0.50 15.55 12.15
C PRO A 11 -1.01 15.69 12.38
N ASP A 12 -1.37 16.36 13.48
CA ASP A 12 -2.77 16.62 13.80
C ASP A 12 -3.47 17.44 12.70
N GLY A 13 -4.70 17.05 12.38
CA GLY A 13 -5.56 17.78 11.44
C GLY A 13 -5.20 17.60 9.96
N LEU A 14 -4.22 16.76 9.60
CA LEU A 14 -3.97 16.42 8.20
C LEU A 14 -5.14 15.64 7.60
N ASP A 15 -5.71 16.17 6.53
CA ASP A 15 -6.74 15.52 5.73
C ASP A 15 -6.18 15.17 4.35
N LEU A 16 -6.21 13.88 4.00
CA LEU A 16 -5.75 13.34 2.72
C LEU A 16 -6.92 13.04 1.77
N GLY A 17 -8.15 13.38 2.17
CA GLY A 17 -9.36 13.15 1.41
C GLY A 17 -9.91 11.72 1.51
N PRO A 18 -10.94 11.39 0.71
CA PRO A 18 -11.66 10.12 0.80
C PRO A 18 -10.91 8.94 0.14
N PHE A 19 -9.82 9.20 -0.58
CA PHE A 19 -9.02 8.19 -1.25
C PHE A 19 -7.55 8.41 -0.90
N VAL A 20 -6.94 7.46 -0.20
CA VAL A 20 -5.56 7.58 0.24
C VAL A 20 -4.75 6.44 -0.35
N ALA A 21 -3.78 6.76 -1.20
CA ALA A 21 -2.78 5.81 -1.65
C ALA A 21 -1.81 5.52 -0.52
N ILE A 22 -1.49 4.25 -0.27
CA ILE A 22 -0.62 3.80 0.82
C ILE A 22 0.32 2.72 0.32
N ASP A 23 1.55 2.76 0.80
CA ASP A 23 2.55 1.70 0.63
C ASP A 23 3.50 1.70 1.85
N CYS A 24 4.18 0.58 2.12
CA CYS A 24 5.04 0.43 3.29
C CYS A 24 6.42 -0.11 2.95
N GLU A 25 7.44 0.45 3.60
CA GLU A 25 8.80 -0.08 3.57
C GLU A 25 9.15 -0.76 4.88
N THR A 26 9.82 -1.90 4.78
CA THR A 26 10.17 -2.79 5.90
C THR A 26 11.61 -3.23 5.78
N MET A 27 12.16 -3.86 6.84
CA MET A 27 13.50 -4.47 6.76
C MET A 27 13.57 -5.71 5.85
N GLY A 28 12.43 -6.21 5.37
CA GLY A 28 12.29 -7.48 4.69
C GLY A 28 10.84 -7.98 4.71
N LEU A 29 10.61 -9.17 4.15
CA LEU A 29 9.25 -9.64 3.84
C LEU A 29 8.59 -10.49 4.93
N ASN A 30 9.20 -10.67 6.10
CA ASN A 30 8.60 -11.41 7.21
C ASN A 30 8.14 -10.44 8.32
N PRO A 31 6.83 -10.13 8.45
CA PRO A 31 6.33 -9.17 9.44
C PRO A 31 6.72 -9.46 10.89
N HIS A 32 6.93 -10.73 11.26
CA HIS A 32 7.35 -11.13 12.61
C HIS A 32 8.83 -10.86 12.91
N ARG A 33 9.66 -10.74 11.87
CA ARG A 33 11.11 -10.52 11.99
C ARG A 33 11.52 -9.11 11.55
N ASP A 34 10.91 -8.64 10.47
CA ASP A 34 11.30 -7.48 9.70
C ASP A 34 10.35 -6.33 10.03
N ARG A 35 10.80 -5.41 10.88
CA ARG A 35 9.97 -4.29 11.34
C ARG A 35 9.52 -3.38 10.20
N LEU A 36 8.38 -2.73 10.41
CA LEU A 36 7.94 -1.57 9.65
C LEU A 36 8.91 -0.39 9.86
N CYS A 37 9.24 0.29 8.77
CA CYS A 37 10.23 1.36 8.74
C CYS A 37 9.65 2.67 8.20
N VAL A 38 8.91 2.61 7.10
CA VAL A 38 8.32 3.80 6.46
C VAL A 38 6.91 3.47 6.00
N ILE A 39 6.03 4.45 6.11
CA ILE A 39 4.66 4.39 5.59
C ILE A 39 4.48 5.62 4.74
N GLN A 40 4.26 5.43 3.44
CA GLN A 40 4.06 6.50 2.47
C GLN A 40 2.58 6.62 2.14
N MET A 41 2.09 7.85 2.05
CA MET A 41 0.70 8.17 1.77
C MET A 41 0.58 9.31 0.75
N SER A 42 -0.49 9.29 -0.05
CA SER A 42 -0.86 10.41 -0.91
C SER A 42 -2.37 10.55 -1.03
N GLY A 43 -2.87 11.78 -1.06
CA GLY A 43 -4.27 12.10 -1.40
C GLY A 43 -4.52 12.19 -2.92
N GLY A 44 -3.50 11.98 -3.75
CA GLY A 44 -3.60 12.08 -5.21
C GLY A 44 -3.43 13.51 -5.76
N ASP A 45 -3.00 14.46 -4.93
CA ASP A 45 -2.75 15.87 -5.25
C ASP A 45 -1.33 16.14 -5.78
N GLY A 46 -0.52 15.08 -5.93
CA GLY A 46 0.88 15.18 -6.34
C GLY A 46 1.87 15.40 -5.19
N ASN A 47 1.41 15.35 -3.93
CA ASN A 47 2.24 15.35 -2.73
C ASN A 47 2.29 13.95 -2.10
N ALA A 48 3.39 13.69 -1.39
CA ALA A 48 3.58 12.47 -0.63
C ALA A 48 3.89 12.80 0.84
N HIS A 49 3.27 12.04 1.74
CA HIS A 49 3.40 12.14 3.17
C HIS A 49 4.01 10.84 3.69
N LEU A 50 5.20 10.91 4.28
CA LEU A 50 5.96 9.76 4.73
C LEU A 50 6.08 9.80 6.24
N VAL A 51 5.76 8.70 6.91
CA VAL A 51 5.97 8.51 8.34
C VAL A 51 7.12 7.53 8.52
N GLN A 52 8.21 7.97 9.13
CA GLN A 52 9.30 7.10 9.55
C GLN A 52 8.96 6.50 10.92
N VAL A 53 8.93 5.17 10.99
CA VAL A 53 8.54 4.40 12.17
C VAL A 53 9.78 4.04 12.99
N SER A 54 9.75 4.41 14.26
CA SER A 54 10.83 4.09 15.21
C SER A 54 10.86 2.61 15.56
N LYS A 55 12.05 2.08 15.86
CA LYS A 55 12.19 0.68 16.29
C LYS A 55 11.44 0.47 17.61
N GLY A 56 10.51 -0.49 17.63
CA GLY A 56 9.70 -0.82 18.82
C GLY A 56 8.48 0.08 19.02
N GLN A 57 8.21 0.99 18.08
CA GLN A 57 7.00 1.80 18.09
C GLN A 57 5.77 0.92 17.85
N THR A 58 4.73 1.13 18.65
CA THR A 58 3.47 0.36 18.62
C THR A 58 2.24 1.25 18.57
N ASP A 59 2.42 2.57 18.56
CA ASP A 59 1.33 3.55 18.50
C ASP A 59 1.62 4.65 17.47
N ALA A 60 0.58 5.07 16.76
CA ALA A 60 0.56 6.14 15.76
C ALA A 60 -0.90 6.59 15.58
N PRO A 61 -1.50 7.26 16.58
CA PRO A 61 -2.95 7.43 16.68
C PRO A 61 -3.59 8.15 15.49
N ASN A 62 -2.90 9.11 14.86
CA ASN A 62 -3.43 9.81 13.70
C ASN A 62 -3.45 8.92 12.46
N LEU A 63 -2.37 8.18 12.23
CA LEU A 63 -2.30 7.17 11.19
C LEU A 63 -3.36 6.08 11.39
N VAL A 64 -3.44 5.50 12.59
CA VAL A 64 -4.40 4.43 12.92
C VAL A 64 -5.83 4.89 12.68
N ARG A 65 -6.17 6.13 13.08
CA ARG A 65 -7.48 6.73 12.82
C ARG A 65 -7.80 6.79 11.33
N MET A 66 -6.85 7.20 10.49
CA MET A 66 -7.04 7.24 9.03
C MET A 66 -7.17 5.83 8.43
N LEU A 67 -6.33 4.89 8.84
CA LEU A 67 -6.34 3.51 8.36
C LEU A 67 -7.66 2.79 8.67
N GLN A 68 -8.25 3.07 9.84
CA GLN A 68 -9.50 2.45 10.29
C GLN A 68 -10.76 3.25 9.89
N ASN A 69 -10.60 4.44 9.29
CA ASN A 69 -11.74 5.25 8.90
C ASN A 69 -12.54 4.57 7.76
N PRO A 70 -13.82 4.20 7.97
CA PRO A 70 -14.61 3.52 6.96
C PRO A 70 -14.95 4.41 5.75
N ASP A 71 -14.92 5.74 5.92
CA ASP A 71 -15.22 6.72 4.86
C ASP A 71 -14.01 7.03 3.97
N VAL A 72 -12.84 6.47 4.30
CA VAL A 72 -11.61 6.63 3.53
C VAL A 72 -11.26 5.29 2.89
N LEU A 73 -11.17 5.24 1.55
CA LEU A 73 -10.74 4.05 0.84
C LEU A 73 -9.21 4.08 0.62
N LYS A 74 -8.54 3.04 1.12
CA LYS A 74 -7.08 2.93 1.07
C LYS A 74 -6.63 2.18 -0.18
N LEU A 75 -5.84 2.81 -1.02
CA LEU A 75 -5.36 2.26 -2.30
C LEU A 75 -3.95 1.69 -2.11
N PHE A 76 -3.79 0.41 -2.41
CA PHE A 76 -2.50 -0.27 -2.34
C PHE A 76 -2.13 -0.87 -3.69
N HIS A 77 -0.83 -1.09 -3.90
CA HIS A 77 -0.34 -2.07 -4.87
C HIS A 77 0.19 -3.30 -4.13
N PHE A 78 -0.58 -4.39 -4.12
CA PHE A 78 -0.29 -5.60 -3.32
C PHE A 78 -0.48 -5.43 -1.81
N GLY A 79 -1.56 -4.76 -1.39
CA GLY A 79 -1.83 -4.45 0.02
C GLY A 79 -1.89 -5.64 1.00
N ARG A 80 -1.88 -6.90 0.54
CA ARG A 80 -1.79 -8.09 1.41
C ARG A 80 -0.63 -7.96 2.41
N PHE A 81 0.53 -7.52 1.93
CA PHE A 81 1.73 -7.38 2.76
C PHE A 81 1.64 -6.15 3.68
N ASP A 82 1.28 -4.99 3.14
CA ASP A 82 1.23 -3.74 3.88
C ASP A 82 0.20 -3.77 5.00
N ILE A 83 -0.99 -4.32 4.73
CA ILE A 83 -2.05 -4.46 5.73
C ILE A 83 -1.58 -5.39 6.86
N ALA A 84 -0.84 -6.46 6.56
CA ALA A 84 -0.25 -7.31 7.59
C ALA A 84 0.82 -6.55 8.40
N ALA A 85 1.73 -5.83 7.75
CA ALA A 85 2.73 -5.03 8.46
C ALA A 85 2.09 -3.99 9.41
N LEU A 86 1.07 -3.27 8.94
CA LEU A 86 0.33 -2.28 9.72
C LEU A 86 -0.45 -2.91 10.89
N LEU A 87 -1.10 -4.05 10.65
CA LEU A 87 -1.83 -4.79 11.69
C LEU A 87 -0.86 -5.31 12.76
N HIS A 88 0.27 -5.90 12.36
CA HIS A 88 1.27 -6.42 13.28
C HIS A 88 1.93 -5.31 14.11
N THR A 89 2.22 -4.14 13.52
CA THR A 89 2.89 -3.04 14.22
C THR A 89 1.96 -2.23 15.12
N PHE A 90 0.76 -1.89 14.65
CA PHE A 90 -0.13 -0.94 15.34
C PHE A 90 -1.48 -1.52 15.78
N GLY A 91 -1.76 -2.80 15.48
CA GLY A 91 -3.10 -3.37 15.70
C GLY A 91 -4.18 -2.76 14.78
N ALA A 92 -3.79 -2.03 13.74
CA ALA A 92 -4.70 -1.30 12.88
C ALA A 92 -5.28 -2.21 11.78
N VAL A 93 -6.58 -2.51 11.87
CA VAL A 93 -7.31 -3.15 10.78
C VAL A 93 -7.58 -2.13 9.68
N THR A 94 -6.74 -2.11 8.64
CA THR A 94 -6.90 -1.20 7.50
C THR A 94 -8.06 -1.66 6.61
N ALA A 95 -9.18 -0.93 6.64
CA ALA A 95 -10.35 -1.17 5.81
C ALA A 95 -11.21 0.10 5.68
N PRO A 96 -11.92 0.34 4.55
CA PRO A 96 -11.93 -0.46 3.32
C PRO A 96 -10.67 -0.26 2.47
N VAL A 97 -10.38 -1.20 1.57
CA VAL A 97 -9.17 -1.18 0.72
C VAL A 97 -9.48 -1.40 -0.76
N TYR A 98 -8.57 -0.96 -1.63
CA TYR A 98 -8.54 -1.30 -3.05
C TYR A 98 -7.12 -1.75 -3.40
N CYS A 99 -6.98 -2.87 -4.12
CA CYS A 99 -5.66 -3.39 -4.49
C CYS A 99 -5.48 -3.42 -6.01
N THR A 100 -4.61 -2.54 -6.52
CA THR A 100 -4.34 -2.42 -7.96
C THR A 100 -3.71 -3.68 -8.55
N LYS A 101 -2.97 -4.48 -7.75
CA LYS A 101 -2.41 -5.76 -8.19
C LYS A 101 -3.49 -6.83 -8.36
N ILE A 102 -4.47 -6.89 -7.46
CA ILE A 102 -5.63 -7.79 -7.61
C ILE A 102 -6.42 -7.40 -8.86
N ALA A 103 -6.79 -6.12 -8.99
CA ALA A 103 -7.49 -5.61 -10.16
C ALA A 103 -6.75 -5.94 -11.47
N SER A 104 -5.42 -5.71 -11.50
CA SER A 104 -4.57 -6.03 -12.64
C SER A 104 -4.58 -7.52 -12.99
N LYS A 105 -4.46 -8.42 -12.00
CA LYS A 105 -4.54 -9.88 -12.24
C LYS A 105 -5.89 -10.30 -12.82
N LEU A 106 -6.97 -9.62 -12.43
CA LEU A 106 -8.31 -9.92 -12.91
C LEU A 106 -8.57 -9.45 -14.34
N ILE A 107 -7.83 -8.49 -14.89
CA ILE A 107 -8.15 -7.86 -16.20
C ILE A 107 -7.01 -7.89 -17.23
N ARG A 108 -5.75 -7.92 -16.80
CA ARG A 108 -4.57 -8.01 -17.69
C ARG A 108 -4.17 -9.47 -17.90
N THR A 109 -5.12 -10.30 -18.32
CA THR A 109 -4.95 -11.76 -18.43
C THR A 109 -4.05 -12.22 -19.58
N TYR A 110 -3.51 -11.29 -20.36
CA TYR A 110 -2.55 -11.55 -21.44
C TYR A 110 -1.08 -11.48 -20.98
N THR A 111 -0.82 -11.25 -19.70
CA THR A 111 0.54 -11.12 -19.16
C THR A 111 0.60 -11.56 -17.71
N ASP A 112 1.77 -12.06 -17.28
CA ASP A 112 2.07 -12.35 -15.88
C ASP A 112 2.71 -11.14 -15.15
N ARG A 113 2.95 -10.04 -15.85
CA ARG A 113 3.66 -8.86 -15.32
C ARG A 113 2.71 -7.93 -14.59
N HIS A 114 2.47 -8.20 -13.31
CA HIS A 114 1.55 -7.42 -12.46
C HIS A 114 2.21 -6.53 -11.41
N GLY A 115 3.52 -6.32 -11.45
CA GLY A 115 4.20 -5.38 -10.53
C GLY A 115 3.99 -3.91 -10.91
N LEU A 116 3.96 -3.02 -9.91
CA LEU A 116 3.60 -1.59 -10.05
C LEU A 116 4.26 -0.90 -11.25
N LYS A 117 5.60 -0.97 -11.35
CA LYS A 117 6.35 -0.41 -12.49
C LYS A 117 5.77 -0.80 -13.86
N ASN A 118 5.41 -2.06 -14.06
CA ASN A 118 4.86 -2.52 -15.34
C ASN A 118 3.47 -1.93 -15.60
N LEU A 119 2.64 -1.83 -14.56
CA LEU A 119 1.31 -1.23 -14.66
C LEU A 119 1.41 0.26 -14.99
N LEU A 120 2.28 1.00 -14.29
CA LEU A 120 2.46 2.42 -14.53
C LEU A 120 2.98 2.69 -15.95
N GLN A 121 3.93 1.89 -16.42
CA GLN A 121 4.48 2.04 -17.77
C GLN A 121 3.44 1.73 -18.84
N GLU A 122 2.73 0.60 -18.74
CA GLU A 122 1.78 0.16 -19.75
C GLU A 122 0.49 1.00 -19.77
N LEU A 123 -0.06 1.31 -18.60
CA LEU A 123 -1.38 1.92 -18.49
C LEU A 123 -1.32 3.45 -18.42
N LEU A 124 -0.25 4.02 -17.88
CA LEU A 124 -0.14 5.47 -17.67
C LEU A 124 1.05 6.11 -18.42
N GLY A 125 1.91 5.32 -19.08
CA GLY A 125 3.12 5.82 -19.74
C GLY A 125 4.16 6.37 -18.77
N VAL A 126 4.11 5.99 -17.49
CA VAL A 126 5.00 6.50 -16.43
C VAL A 126 6.08 5.47 -16.13
N ASP A 127 7.35 5.90 -16.13
CA ASP A 127 8.48 5.08 -15.68
C ASP A 127 8.86 5.47 -14.24
N ILE A 128 9.08 4.45 -13.40
CA ILE A 128 9.58 4.59 -12.04
C ILE A 128 10.84 3.76 -11.84
N SER A 129 11.74 4.26 -11.01
CA SER A 129 12.97 3.54 -10.63
C SER A 129 12.67 2.52 -9.53
N LYS A 130 13.33 1.37 -9.57
CA LYS A 130 13.29 0.35 -8.50
C LYS A 130 14.55 0.30 -7.63
N HIS A 131 15.46 1.25 -7.84
CA HIS A 131 16.82 1.15 -7.28
C HIS A 131 16.84 1.14 -5.75
N GLN A 132 15.90 1.82 -5.09
CA GLN A 132 15.88 1.91 -3.62
C GLN A 132 15.00 0.86 -2.93
N GLN A 133 14.35 -0.02 -3.70
CA GLN A 133 13.52 -1.09 -3.15
C GLN A 133 14.30 -2.01 -2.21
N MET A 134 15.58 -2.25 -2.51
CA MET A 134 16.49 -3.07 -1.68
C MET A 134 17.53 -2.19 -0.99
N SER A 135 17.07 -1.17 -0.26
CA SER A 135 17.91 -0.29 0.56
C SER A 135 17.72 -0.55 2.06
N ASP A 136 18.60 0.01 2.90
CA ASP A 136 18.42 -0.04 4.36
C ASP A 136 17.35 0.98 4.80
N TRP A 137 16.10 0.54 4.80
CA TRP A 137 14.97 1.33 5.31
C TRP A 137 15.01 1.52 6.83
N GLY A 138 15.82 0.74 7.54
CA GLY A 138 15.99 0.84 8.98
C GLY A 138 16.91 1.97 9.42
N ALA A 139 17.53 2.68 8.47
CA ALA A 139 18.48 3.75 8.72
C ALA A 139 17.84 4.86 9.60
N PRO A 140 18.61 5.47 10.52
CA PRO A 140 18.11 6.55 11.37
C PRO A 140 17.73 7.79 10.56
N LYS A 141 18.34 8.00 9.39
CA LYS A 141 18.03 9.07 8.45
C LYS A 141 17.87 8.49 7.05
N LEU A 142 16.70 8.70 6.47
CA LEU A 142 16.44 8.35 5.08
C LEU A 142 17.21 9.28 4.14
N SER A 143 17.75 8.73 3.06
CA SER A 143 18.35 9.49 1.98
C SER A 143 17.28 10.14 1.09
N ASN A 144 17.63 11.21 0.37
CA ASN A 144 16.70 11.82 -0.60
C ASN A 144 16.23 10.81 -1.65
N ALA A 145 17.12 9.92 -2.10
CA ALA A 145 16.76 8.88 -3.08
C ALA A 145 15.69 7.91 -2.51
N GLN A 146 15.77 7.55 -1.24
CA GLN A 146 14.76 6.73 -0.56
C GLN A 146 13.42 7.48 -0.45
N LEU A 147 13.45 8.77 -0.08
CA LEU A 147 12.24 9.60 0.00
C LEU A 147 11.55 9.73 -1.37
N ASP A 148 12.34 9.97 -2.43
CA ASP A 148 11.83 10.10 -3.80
C ASP A 148 11.25 8.78 -4.31
N TYR A 149 11.91 7.64 -4.00
CA TYR A 149 11.41 6.31 -4.32
C TYR A 149 10.07 6.02 -3.63
N ALA A 150 10.02 6.16 -2.29
CA ALA A 150 8.81 5.87 -1.52
C ALA A 150 7.65 6.79 -1.92
N ALA A 151 7.91 8.06 -2.23
CA ALA A 151 6.88 8.95 -2.79
C ALA A 151 6.35 8.43 -4.13
N SER A 152 7.23 7.98 -5.03
CA SER A 152 6.83 7.53 -6.37
C SER A 152 5.91 6.30 -6.38
N ASP A 153 5.98 5.45 -5.35
CA ASP A 153 5.15 4.24 -5.24
C ASP A 153 3.67 4.53 -4.91
N VAL A 154 3.37 5.71 -4.33
CA VAL A 154 1.99 6.10 -3.98
C VAL A 154 1.36 7.17 -4.88
N LEU A 155 2.17 7.99 -5.55
CA LEU A 155 1.69 9.17 -6.30
C LEU A 155 0.77 8.85 -7.48
N TYR A 156 0.84 7.63 -8.02
CA TYR A 156 0.11 7.24 -9.23
C TYR A 156 -1.05 6.26 -8.98
N LEU A 157 -1.28 5.81 -7.74
CA LEU A 157 -2.26 4.77 -7.47
C LEU A 157 -3.71 5.22 -7.73
N HIS A 158 -4.04 6.50 -7.54
CA HIS A 158 -5.37 7.04 -7.89
C HIS A 158 -5.63 6.94 -9.39
N ARG A 159 -4.72 7.45 -10.22
CA ARG A 159 -4.82 7.37 -11.69
C ARG A 159 -4.85 5.91 -12.17
N LEU A 160 -4.04 5.07 -11.55
CA LEU A 160 -3.99 3.65 -11.88
C LEU A 160 -5.31 2.95 -11.54
N ARG A 161 -5.95 3.29 -10.41
CA ARG A 161 -7.28 2.78 -10.05
C ARG A 161 -8.33 3.17 -11.09
N GLU A 162 -8.40 4.42 -11.52
CA GLU A 162 -9.41 4.86 -12.52
C GLU A 162 -9.29 4.05 -13.83
N GLU A 163 -8.05 3.84 -14.28
CA GLU A 163 -7.75 3.09 -15.50
C GLU A 163 -8.07 1.58 -15.36
N LEU A 164 -7.84 1.02 -14.17
CA LEU A 164 -8.19 -0.36 -13.84
C LEU A 164 -9.70 -0.54 -13.68
N ASN A 165 -10.41 0.42 -13.10
CA ASN A 165 -11.86 0.40 -12.95
C ASN A 165 -12.56 0.39 -14.29
N THR A 166 -12.13 1.24 -15.23
CA THR A 166 -12.63 1.25 -16.62
C THR A 166 -12.54 -0.13 -17.27
N ARG A 167 -11.44 -0.86 -17.05
CA ARG A 167 -11.25 -2.22 -17.59
C ARG A 167 -12.04 -3.27 -16.81
N LEU A 168 -12.11 -3.17 -15.49
CA LEU A 168 -12.92 -4.07 -14.65
C LEU A 168 -14.39 -4.02 -15.07
N GLU A 169 -14.91 -2.82 -15.34
CA GLU A 169 -16.26 -2.61 -15.83
C GLU A 169 -16.44 -3.18 -17.24
N ARG A 170 -15.53 -2.85 -18.17
CA ARG A 170 -15.53 -3.38 -19.54
C ARG A 170 -15.59 -4.92 -19.58
N GLU A 171 -14.82 -5.59 -18.72
CA GLU A 171 -14.74 -7.05 -18.64
C GLU A 171 -15.82 -7.67 -17.73
N GLY A 172 -16.68 -6.86 -17.08
CA GLY A 172 -17.72 -7.35 -16.17
C GLY A 172 -17.18 -7.99 -14.87
N ARG A 173 -15.98 -7.61 -14.42
CA ARG A 173 -15.27 -8.22 -13.27
C ARG A 173 -15.23 -7.34 -12.02
N MET A 174 -15.93 -6.19 -12.01
CA MET A 174 -15.93 -5.27 -10.87
C MET A 174 -16.41 -5.93 -9.57
N ASN A 175 -17.53 -6.67 -9.59
CA ASN A 175 -18.06 -7.34 -8.40
C ASN A 175 -17.09 -8.38 -7.84
N MET A 176 -16.38 -9.09 -8.72
CA MET A 176 -15.34 -10.05 -8.32
C MET A 176 -14.17 -9.34 -7.65
N ALA A 177 -13.71 -8.22 -8.21
CA ALA A 177 -12.66 -7.41 -7.62
C ALA A 177 -13.08 -6.87 -6.25
N GLN A 178 -14.31 -6.37 -6.12
CA GLN A 178 -14.85 -5.87 -4.86
C GLN A 178 -14.83 -6.95 -3.76
N ALA A 179 -15.34 -8.15 -4.05
CA ALA A 179 -15.30 -9.26 -3.09
C ALA A 179 -13.85 -9.63 -2.68
N CYS A 180 -12.90 -9.58 -3.61
CA CYS A 180 -11.48 -9.77 -3.29
C CYS A 180 -10.91 -8.65 -2.40
N PHE A 181 -11.32 -7.39 -2.63
CA PHE A 181 -10.89 -6.26 -1.81
C PHE A 181 -11.44 -6.35 -0.39
N ASP A 182 -12.71 -6.72 -0.25
CA ASP A 182 -13.38 -6.87 1.05
C ASP A 182 -12.74 -7.99 1.88
N PHE A 183 -12.28 -9.07 1.23
CA PHE A 183 -11.58 -10.17 1.90
C PHE A 183 -10.10 -9.87 2.21
N LEU A 184 -9.49 -8.89 1.54
CA LEU A 184 -8.05 -8.65 1.62
C LEU A 184 -7.52 -8.37 3.04
N PRO A 185 -8.20 -7.59 3.91
CA PRO A 185 -7.76 -7.42 5.29
C PRO A 185 -7.73 -8.73 6.09
N MET A 186 -8.73 -9.59 5.90
CA MET A 186 -8.76 -10.91 6.53
C MET A 186 -7.65 -11.81 5.97
N ARG A 187 -7.38 -11.78 4.66
CA ARG A 187 -6.26 -12.51 4.07
C ARG A 187 -4.93 -12.10 4.68
N ALA A 188 -4.72 -10.80 4.91
CA ALA A 188 -3.53 -10.29 5.58
C ALA A 188 -3.43 -10.74 7.05
N GLN A 189 -4.55 -10.76 7.78
CA GLN A 189 -4.61 -11.28 9.15
C GLN A 189 -4.25 -12.77 9.20
N LEU A 190 -4.80 -13.59 8.30
CA LEU A 190 -4.46 -15.01 8.20
C LEU A 190 -2.96 -15.25 8.02
N ASP A 191 -2.25 -14.36 7.31
CA ASP A 191 -0.80 -14.47 7.14
C ASP A 191 -0.05 -14.31 8.46
N ILE A 192 -0.48 -13.37 9.30
CA ILE A 192 0.13 -13.14 10.62
C ILE A 192 -0.18 -14.29 11.57
N GLU A 193 -1.40 -14.83 11.51
CA GLU A 193 -1.87 -15.93 12.37
C GLU A 193 -1.30 -17.30 11.99
N GLY A 194 -0.47 -17.39 10.94
CA GLY A 194 0.29 -18.59 10.60
C GLY A 194 -0.13 -19.31 9.33
N TRP A 195 -0.95 -18.69 8.47
CA TRP A 195 -1.32 -19.24 7.16
C TRP A 195 -0.73 -18.51 5.93
N PRO A 196 0.52 -18.01 5.92
CA PRO A 196 1.03 -17.15 4.83
C PRO A 196 1.18 -17.88 3.49
N GLU A 197 1.42 -19.18 3.50
CA GLU A 197 1.66 -20.00 2.30
C GLU A 197 0.46 -20.86 1.91
N GLN A 198 -0.58 -20.90 2.75
CA GLN A 198 -1.78 -21.70 2.54
C GLN A 198 -2.88 -20.84 1.94
N ASP A 199 -3.41 -21.27 0.81
CA ASP A 199 -4.74 -20.85 0.39
C ASP A 199 -5.76 -21.53 1.29
N ILE A 200 -6.45 -20.75 2.14
CA ILE A 200 -7.39 -21.27 3.14
C ILE A 200 -8.62 -21.93 2.51
N PHE A 201 -8.82 -21.73 1.20
CA PHE A 201 -9.88 -22.34 0.42
C PHE A 201 -9.44 -23.63 -0.29
N ALA A 202 -8.15 -23.97 -0.26
CA ALA A 202 -7.62 -25.20 -0.84
C ALA A 202 -7.79 -26.40 0.10
N HIS A 203 -7.77 -27.61 -0.47
CA HIS A 203 -7.81 -28.89 0.26
C HIS A 203 -6.49 -29.23 0.94
#